data_AF-A0A7K6ZB74-F1
#
_entry.id   AF-A0A7K6ZB74-F1
#
_cell.length_a   1.000
_cell.length_b   1.000
_cell.length_c   1.000
_cell.angle_alpha   90.00
_cell.angle_beta   90.00
_cell.angle_gamma   90.00
#
_symmetry.space_group_name_H-M   'P 1'
#
loop_
_entity.id
_entity.type
_entity.pdbx_description
1 polymer ?
#
loop_
_entity_poly.entity_id
_entity_poly.type
_entity_poly.pdbx_seq_one_letter_code
_entity_poly.pdbx_strand_id
1 'polypeptide(L)' 'ERARDYLHKTGRFIVIGGIVSPVHDSYGKTGLVSSRHRLTMCQLAVQSSDWIRVDPWECYQDTWQTTCSVLEHHRDLMK' A
#
# COMPACT_ATOMS: atom_id res chain seq x y z
N GLU A 1 12.09 -4.64 -4.09
CA GLU A 1 12.56 -3.82 -5.23
C GLU A 1 12.46 -4.50 -6.61
N ARG A 2 12.55 -5.83 -6.71
CA ARG A 2 12.54 -6.58 -8.00
C ARG A 2 11.47 -6.20 -9.03
N ALA A 3 10.26 -5.82 -8.61
CA ALA A 3 9.20 -5.39 -9.53
C ALA A 3 9.56 -4.09 -10.26
N ARG A 4 10.16 -3.11 -9.55
CA ARG A 4 10.68 -1.87 -10.13
C ARG A 4 11.76 -2.18 -11.16
N ASP A 5 12.76 -2.95 -10.75
CA ASP A 5 13.89 -3.30 -11.62
C ASP A 5 13.43 -4.01 -12.89
N TYR A 6 12.45 -4.92 -12.77
CA TYR A 6 11.88 -5.60 -13.92
C TYR A 6 11.20 -4.62 -14.89
N LEU A 7 10.34 -3.73 -14.39
CA LEU A 7 9.65 -2.76 -15.24
C LEU A 7 10.62 -1.80 -15.93
N HIS A 8 11.63 -1.29 -15.21
CA HIS A 8 12.69 -0.46 -15.78
C HIS A 8 13.50 -1.21 -16.84
N LYS A 9 13.85 -2.49 -16.60
CA LYS A 9 14.58 -3.32 -17.58
C LYS A 9 13.84 -3.52 -18.90
N THR A 10 12.51 -3.40 -18.91
CA THR A 10 11.77 -3.45 -20.19
C THR A 10 12.01 -2.24 -21.09
N GLY A 11 12.56 -1.14 -20.56
CA GLY A 11 12.73 0.13 -21.26
C GLY A 11 11.43 0.88 -21.58
N ARG A 12 10.26 0.33 -21.19
CA ARG A 12 8.94 0.89 -21.52
C ARG A 12 8.29 1.68 -20.39
N PHE A 13 8.74 1.46 -19.15
CA PHE A 13 8.09 1.99 -17.97
C PHE A 13 9.10 2.65 -17.03
N ILE A 14 8.66 3.70 -16.36
CA ILE A 14 9.35 4.33 -15.25
C ILE A 14 8.46 4.19 -14.02
N VAL A 15 8.90 3.41 -13.04
CA VAL A 15 8.22 3.35 -11.74
C VAL A 15 8.51 4.64 -10.97
N ILE A 16 7.46 5.38 -10.65
CA ILE A 16 7.54 6.68 -9.96
C ILE A 16 7.33 6.58 -8.44
N GLY A 17 6.89 5.43 -7.95
CA GLY A 17 6.65 5.20 -6.53
C GLY A 17 6.08 3.82 -6.23
N GLY A 18 6.03 3.47 -4.95
CA GLY A 18 5.39 2.27 -4.42
C GLY A 18 4.49 2.63 -3.24
N ILE A 19 3.36 1.95 -3.12
CA ILE A 19 2.42 2.12 -2.01
C ILE A 19 2.23 0.79 -1.30
N VAL A 20 2.40 0.81 0.02
CA VAL A 20 1.94 -0.26 0.91
C VAL A 20 0.61 0.20 1.52
N SER A 21 -0.49 -0.51 1.21
CA SER A 21 -1.81 -0.30 1.82
C SER A 21 -2.12 -1.47 2.75
N PRO A 22 -2.00 -1.32 4.09
CA PRO A 22 -2.43 -2.35 5.00
C PRO A 22 -3.95 -2.48 5.02
N VAL A 23 -4.43 -3.72 5.09
CA VAL A 23 -5.88 -4.04 5.08
C VAL A 23 -6.62 -3.45 6.29
N HIS A 24 -7.91 -3.16 6.17
CA HIS A 24 -8.78 -2.80 7.30
C HIS A 24 -8.93 -3.96 8.33
N ASP A 25 -9.19 -3.64 9.60
CA ASP A 25 -9.33 -4.65 10.67
C ASP A 25 -10.59 -5.52 10.53
N SER A 26 -11.66 -4.97 9.94
CA SER A 26 -12.89 -5.73 9.66
C SER A 26 -12.74 -6.78 8.56
N TYR A 27 -11.55 -6.93 7.94
CA TYR A 27 -11.25 -8.09 7.10
C TYR A 27 -11.38 -9.40 7.89
N GLY A 28 -11.20 -9.35 9.22
CA GLY A 28 -11.61 -10.43 10.11
C GLY A 28 -10.78 -11.71 10.00
N LYS A 29 -9.59 -11.66 9.37
CA LYS A 29 -8.68 -12.80 9.33
C LYS A 29 -8.20 -13.14 10.74
N THR A 30 -8.37 -14.40 11.15
CA THR A 30 -7.91 -14.88 12.45
C THR A 30 -6.42 -14.56 12.67
N GLY A 31 -6.10 -13.93 13.80
CA GLY A 31 -4.73 -13.52 14.15
C GLY A 31 -4.28 -12.21 13.50
N LEU A 32 -5.15 -11.50 12.77
CA LEU A 32 -4.83 -10.18 12.24
C LEU A 32 -4.69 -9.17 13.40
N VAL A 33 -3.47 -8.66 13.59
CA VAL A 33 -3.18 -7.60 14.55
C VAL A 33 -3.82 -6.30 14.07
N SER A 34 -4.22 -5.43 15.01
CA SER A 34 -4.80 -4.11 14.71
C SER A 34 -4.02 -3.33 13.65
N SER A 35 -4.77 -2.70 12.75
CA SER A 35 -4.36 -1.79 11.69
C SER A 35 -3.38 -0.74 12.21
N ARG A 36 -3.61 -0.19 13.40
CA ARG A 36 -2.70 0.77 14.04
C ARG A 36 -1.28 0.21 14.15
N HIS A 37 -1.12 -1.01 14.67
CA HIS A 37 0.21 -1.61 14.81
C HIS A 37 0.81 -1.96 13.46
N ARG A 38 0.01 -2.49 12.51
CA ARG A 38 0.48 -2.81 11.16
C ARG A 38 0.94 -1.57 10.41
N LEU A 39 0.21 -0.46 10.51
CA LEU A 39 0.59 0.83 9.94
C LEU A 39 1.94 1.29 10.48
N THR A 40 2.12 1.31 11.80
CA THR A 40 3.40 1.71 12.41
C THR A 40 4.54 0.79 11.98
N MET A 41 4.34 -0.53 11.96
CA MET A 41 5.35 -1.48 11.50
C MET A 41 5.72 -1.24 10.02
N CYS A 42 4.74 -1.04 9.15
CA CYS A 42 4.99 -0.73 7.73
C CYS A 42 5.72 0.60 7.57
N GLN A 43 5.36 1.64 8.33
CA GLN A 43 6.02 2.95 8.28
C GLN A 43 7.49 2.87 8.68
N LEU A 44 7.79 2.15 9.76
CA LEU A 44 9.17 1.88 10.18
C LEU A 44 9.93 1.07 9.13
N ALA A 45 9.29 0.06 8.52
CA ALA A 45 9.93 -0.80 7.52
C ALA A 45 10.32 -0.05 6.24
N VAL A 46 9.60 1.01 5.86
CA VAL A 46 9.91 1.82 4.67
C VAL A 46 10.61 3.14 5.01
N GLN A 47 10.98 3.38 6.27
CA GLN A 47 11.54 4.67 6.70
C GLN A 47 12.81 5.07 5.93
N SER A 48 13.63 4.12 5.51
CA SER A 48 14.84 4.35 4.71
C SER A 48 14.59 4.33 3.19
N SER A 49 13.36 4.08 2.75
CA SER A 49 12.99 4.09 1.33
C SER A 49 12.69 5.50 0.87
N ASP A 50 13.23 5.86 -0.29
CA ASP A 50 12.98 7.14 -0.97
C ASP A 50 11.80 7.10 -1.95
N TRP A 51 11.24 5.91 -2.22
CA TRP A 51 10.23 5.72 -3.28
C TRP A 51 9.01 4.91 -2.84
N ILE A 52 9.06 4.19 -1.71
CA ILE A 52 7.94 3.44 -1.16
C ILE A 52 7.36 4.19 0.03
N ARG A 53 6.05 4.45 0.01
CA ARG A 53 5.31 5.01 1.13
C ARG A 53 4.24 4.05 1.65
N VAL A 54 3.80 4.24 2.88
CA VAL A 54 2.60 3.60 3.43
C VAL A 54 1.43 4.53 3.26
N ASP A 55 0.30 4.02 2.78
CA ASP A 55 -0.95 4.77 2.70
C ASP A 55 -1.97 4.16 3.68
N PRO A 56 -2.50 4.95 4.65
CA PRO A 56 -3.43 4.45 5.65
C PRO A 56 -4.89 4.46 5.19
N TRP A 57 -5.21 4.92 3.97
CA TRP A 57 -6.59 5.19 3.56
C TRP A 57 -7.53 4.00 3.78
N GLU A 58 -7.13 2.79 3.39
CA GLU A 58 -7.94 1.57 3.58
C GLU A 58 -8.23 1.27 5.05
N CYS A 59 -7.24 1.49 5.93
CA CYS A 59 -7.39 1.30 7.37
C CYS A 59 -8.30 2.32 8.04
N TYR A 60 -8.56 3.47 7.41
CA TYR A 60 -9.40 4.54 7.95
C TYR A 60 -10.83 4.55 7.41
N GLN A 61 -11.18 3.58 6.56
CA GLN A 61 -12.56 3.38 6.14
C GLN A 61 -13.38 2.76 7.27
N ASP A 62 -14.70 2.97 7.26
CA ASP A 62 -15.59 2.38 8.27
C ASP A 62 -15.64 0.84 8.18
N THR A 63 -15.40 0.30 6.98
CA THR A 63 -15.43 -1.14 6.69
C THR A 63 -14.35 -1.55 5.70
N TRP A 64 -14.09 -2.85 5.63
CA TRP A 64 -13.19 -3.47 4.66
C TRP A 64 -13.54 -3.07 3.23
N GLN A 65 -12.52 -2.74 2.46
CA GLN A 65 -12.65 -2.37 1.05
C GLN A 65 -12.12 -3.48 0.15
N THR A 66 -12.74 -3.62 -1.03
CA THR A 66 -12.18 -4.49 -2.05
C THR A 66 -10.87 -3.91 -2.59
N THR A 67 -9.95 -4.77 -3.02
CA THR A 67 -8.70 -4.32 -3.66
C THR A 67 -8.98 -3.45 -4.90
N CYS A 68 -10.06 -3.70 -5.64
CA CYS A 68 -10.48 -2.85 -6.75
C CYS A 68 -10.78 -1.41 -6.28
N SER A 69 -11.56 -1.24 -5.21
CA SER A 69 -11.89 0.08 -4.65
C SER A 69 -10.65 0.82 -4.15
N VAL A 70 -9.69 0.11 -3.54
CA VAL A 70 -8.41 0.69 -3.12
C VAL A 70 -7.57 1.16 -4.32
N LEU A 71 -7.52 0.35 -5.40
CA LEU A 71 -6.83 0.73 -6.64
C LEU A 71 -7.49 1.94 -7.33
N GLU A 72 -8.82 2.01 -7.32
CA GLU A 72 -9.56 3.15 -7.87
C GLU A 72 -9.27 4.44 -7.08
N HIS A 73 -9.28 4.36 -5.75
CA HIS A 73 -8.91 5.48 -4.88
C HIS A 73 -7.51 6.02 -5.21
N HIS A 74 -6.50 5.14 -5.27
CA HIS A 74 -5.13 5.57 -5.58
C HIS A 74 -4.96 6.08 -7.01
N ARG A 75 -5.66 5.48 -7.99
CA ARG A 75 -5.69 5.99 -9.36
C ARG A 75 -6.25 7.41 -9.40
N ASP A 76 -7.35 7.67 -8.68
CA ASP A 76 -8.01 8.96 -8.71
C ASP A 76 -7.21 10.05 -7.98
N LEU A 77 -6.42 9.70 -6.97
CA LEU A 77 -5.45 10.61 -6.35
C LEU A 77 -4.23 10.93 -7.24
N MET A 78 -3.95 10.12 -8.26
CA MET A 78 -2.80 10.28 -9.17
C MET A 78 -3.17 10.93 -10.51
N LYS A 79 -4.45 11.26 -10.73
CA LYS A 79 -4.90 12.08 -11.87
C LYS A 79 -4.56 13.54 -11.64
#